data_AF-A0A674KDQ2-F1
#
_entry.id   AF-A0A674KDQ2-F1
#
_cell.length_a   1.000
_cell.length_b   1.000
_cell.length_c   1.000
_cell.angle_alpha   90.00
_cell.angle_beta   90.00
_cell.angle_gamma   90.00
#
_symmetry.space_group_name_H-M   'P 1'
#
loop_
_entity.id
_entity.type
_entity.pdbx_description
1 polymer ?
#
loop_
_entity_poly.entity_id
_entity_poly.type
_entity_poly.pdbx_seq_one_letter_code
_entity_poly.pdbx_strand_id
1 'polypeptide(L)'
;LLEFGAFIPLLLFIFPGTSSHCHTGTANECKNHTAFVPGHSLIGEGIDVTTMGRKGAYLVDSSLWQHEDGTCTLCRNQLQGGQWQRLPLAAVDWRVRVSCRRKLSSSVQQSAMAVMESAASAVQNDWKVGLDVPVKPKVNVQVALAGSHSKLASFVVDHTRMDKYSFMSHKVSCGYYSLATCHGQSGGCLSELLSSWQYSQEGCDDQQTGWLH
;
A
#
# COMPACT_ATOMS: atom_id res chain seq x y z
N LEU A 1 4.10 57.27 -37.29
CA LEU A 1 3.05 56.42 -36.69
C LEU A 1 3.35 54.97 -37.08
N LEU A 2 3.88 54.21 -36.11
CA LEU A 2 3.97 52.74 -36.00
C LEU A 2 4.88 52.03 -37.03
N GLU A 3 6.19 51.84 -36.81
CA GLU A 3 6.90 50.89 -35.89
C GLU A 3 6.68 49.39 -36.18
N PHE A 4 7.81 48.68 -36.26
CA PHE A 4 8.06 47.32 -36.73
C PHE A 4 7.38 46.23 -35.87
N GLY A 5 6.63 45.33 -36.51
CA GLY A 5 6.09 44.13 -35.87
C GLY A 5 6.83 42.87 -36.30
N ALA A 6 8.00 42.62 -35.72
CA ALA A 6 8.68 41.33 -35.85
C ALA A 6 7.84 40.24 -35.16
N PHE A 7 7.31 39.29 -35.95
CA PHE A 7 6.67 38.09 -35.42
C PHE A 7 7.75 37.18 -34.82
N ILE A 8 7.96 37.28 -33.51
CA ILE A 8 8.71 36.28 -32.74
C ILE A 8 7.76 35.11 -32.50
N PRO A 9 8.02 33.90 -33.04
CA PRO A 9 7.30 32.72 -32.59
C PRO A 9 7.87 32.36 -31.21
N LEU A 10 7.18 32.79 -30.15
CA LEU A 10 7.44 32.33 -28.79
C LEU A 10 6.94 30.88 -28.66
N LEU A 11 7.72 29.94 -29.17
CA LEU A 11 7.58 28.51 -28.92
C LEU A 11 8.92 27.98 -28.41
N LEU A 12 8.86 27.12 -27.38
CA LEU A 12 9.95 26.51 -26.60
C LEU A 12 10.41 27.42 -25.43
N PHE A 13 10.18 27.17 -24.14
CA PHE A 13 10.03 25.94 -23.37
C PHE A 13 9.14 26.22 -22.13
N ILE A 14 7.92 25.72 -22.11
CA ILE A 14 7.20 25.44 -20.85
C ILE A 14 6.83 23.97 -20.87
N PHE A 15 7.84 23.11 -20.86
CA PHE A 15 7.71 21.95 -20.01
C PHE A 15 8.27 22.42 -18.67
N PRO A 16 7.47 22.57 -17.60
CA PRO A 16 8.06 22.32 -16.30
C PRO A 16 8.58 20.90 -16.46
N GLY A 17 9.90 20.75 -16.59
CA GLY A 17 10.51 19.45 -16.48
C GLY A 17 9.88 18.87 -15.24
N THR A 18 9.12 17.79 -15.42
CA THR A 18 8.66 17.00 -14.30
C THR A 18 9.97 16.66 -13.62
N SER A 19 10.31 17.37 -12.53
CA SER A 19 11.48 17.06 -11.76
C SER A 19 11.14 15.70 -11.21
N SER A 20 11.57 14.68 -11.94
CA SER A 20 11.27 13.31 -11.59
C SER A 20 11.86 13.17 -10.20
N HIS A 21 11.00 12.88 -9.22
CA HIS A 21 11.46 12.66 -7.85
C HIS A 21 12.54 11.56 -7.81
N CYS A 22 12.64 10.76 -8.87
CA CYS A 22 13.69 9.81 -9.11
C CYS A 22 14.49 10.12 -10.37
N HIS A 23 15.75 9.72 -10.42
CA HIS A 23 16.60 9.75 -11.61
C HIS A 23 17.46 8.49 -11.70
N THR A 24 18.03 8.24 -12.88
CA THR A 24 19.01 7.18 -13.07
C THR A 24 20.37 7.64 -12.56
N GLY A 25 20.86 7.01 -11.49
CA GLY A 25 22.15 7.28 -10.89
C GLY A 25 23.29 6.50 -11.56
N THR A 26 24.49 7.05 -11.52
CA THR A 26 25.71 6.34 -11.94
C THR A 26 26.08 5.23 -10.95
N ALA A 27 26.88 4.24 -11.37
CA ALA A 27 27.30 3.16 -10.49
C ALA A 27 27.94 3.62 -9.16
N ASN A 28 28.70 4.73 -9.18
CA ASN A 28 29.30 5.29 -7.98
C ASN A 28 28.27 5.97 -7.07
N GLU A 29 27.37 6.76 -7.67
CA GLU A 29 26.26 7.41 -6.95
C GLU A 29 25.35 6.38 -6.29
N CYS A 30 25.00 5.33 -7.03
CA CYS A 30 24.21 4.22 -6.52
C CYS A 30 24.84 3.53 -5.33
N LYS A 31 26.17 3.32 -5.33
CA LYS A 31 26.90 2.73 -4.21
C LYS A 31 26.93 3.63 -2.98
N ASN A 32 26.94 4.95 -3.14
CA ASN A 32 26.95 5.92 -2.04
C ASN A 32 25.65 5.93 -1.23
N HIS A 33 24.51 5.58 -1.84
CA HIS A 33 23.21 5.56 -1.18
C HIS A 33 22.80 4.13 -0.84
N THR A 34 22.65 3.79 0.44
CA THR A 34 22.34 2.40 0.86
C THR A 34 20.88 2.17 1.26
N ALA A 35 20.16 3.24 1.60
CA ALA A 35 18.77 3.15 2.00
C ALA A 35 17.85 2.89 0.80
N PHE A 36 16.84 2.04 0.99
CA PHE A 36 15.75 1.87 0.04
C PHE A 36 14.58 2.79 0.36
N VAL A 37 13.74 3.03 -0.64
CA VAL A 37 12.48 3.75 -0.43
C VAL A 37 11.56 3.00 0.56
N PRO A 38 10.76 3.72 1.38
CA PRO A 38 9.79 3.09 2.27
C PRO A 38 8.78 2.24 1.51
N GLY A 39 8.47 1.07 2.05
CA GLY A 39 7.52 0.12 1.45
C GLY A 39 8.10 -0.80 0.38
N HIS A 40 9.39 -0.69 0.02
CA HIS A 40 10.02 -1.56 -0.98
C HIS A 40 9.87 -3.05 -0.65
N SER A 41 9.99 -3.43 0.63
CA SER A 41 9.90 -4.82 1.09
C SER A 41 8.48 -5.36 1.15
N LEU A 42 7.46 -4.55 0.84
CA LEU A 42 6.08 -5.02 0.68
C LEU A 42 5.84 -5.55 -0.74
N ILE A 43 6.74 -5.27 -1.68
CA ILE A 43 6.61 -5.67 -3.07
C ILE A 43 6.84 -7.17 -3.18
N GLY A 44 5.85 -7.87 -3.71
CA GLY A 44 5.93 -9.29 -3.99
C GLY A 44 5.94 -10.19 -2.75
N GLU A 45 5.76 -9.66 -1.54
CA GLU A 45 5.61 -10.50 -0.37
C GLU A 45 4.22 -11.14 -0.32
N GLY A 46 4.19 -12.45 -0.11
CA GLY A 46 2.97 -13.21 0.04
C GLY A 46 2.22 -12.85 1.32
N ILE A 47 0.89 -12.77 1.20
CA ILE A 47 -0.03 -12.63 2.33
C ILE A 47 -0.84 -13.91 2.45
N ASP A 48 -1.01 -14.41 3.66
CA ASP A 48 -2.01 -15.42 3.97
C ASP A 48 -3.37 -14.73 4.10
N VAL A 49 -4.25 -14.91 3.12
CA VAL A 49 -5.56 -14.28 3.12
C VAL A 49 -6.43 -14.70 4.31
N THR A 50 -6.20 -15.89 4.89
CA THR A 50 -7.02 -16.40 6.00
C THR A 50 -6.63 -15.79 7.34
N THR A 51 -5.35 -15.52 7.56
CA THR A 51 -4.87 -14.86 8.78
C THR A 51 -4.70 -13.34 8.61
N MET A 52 -4.74 -12.85 7.36
CA MET A 52 -4.32 -11.51 6.94
C MET A 52 -2.86 -11.19 7.28
N GLY A 53 -2.06 -12.23 7.55
CA GLY A 53 -0.66 -12.13 7.95
C GLY A 53 0.32 -12.18 6.78
N ARG A 54 1.44 -11.49 6.94
CA ARG A 54 2.60 -11.59 6.04
C ARG A 54 3.24 -12.97 6.14
N LYS A 55 3.55 -13.60 5.00
CA LYS A 55 4.22 -14.91 4.95
C LYS A 55 5.75 -14.82 5.05
N GLY A 56 6.35 -13.66 4.80
CA GLY A 56 7.81 -13.54 4.66
C GLY A 56 8.38 -14.35 3.48
N ALA A 57 7.53 -14.76 2.54
CA ALA A 57 7.91 -15.42 1.29
C ALA A 57 7.68 -14.43 0.14
N TYR A 58 8.65 -14.31 -0.76
CA TYR A 58 8.67 -13.26 -1.77
C TYR A 58 8.66 -13.86 -3.17
N LEU A 59 7.70 -13.43 -4.00
CA LEU A 59 7.64 -13.77 -5.42
C LEU A 59 8.53 -12.86 -6.27
N VAL A 60 8.89 -11.70 -5.72
CA VAL A 60 9.72 -10.68 -6.37
C VAL A 60 10.84 -10.29 -5.42
N ASP A 61 12.07 -10.30 -5.92
CA ASP A 61 13.22 -9.87 -5.13
C ASP A 61 13.28 -8.33 -5.07
N SER A 62 12.74 -7.76 -3.99
CA SER A 62 12.78 -6.31 -3.74
C SER A 62 14.17 -5.80 -3.33
N SER A 63 15.17 -6.68 -3.19
CA SER A 63 16.55 -6.29 -2.88
C SER A 63 17.37 -5.97 -4.12
N LEU A 64 16.91 -6.36 -5.32
CA LEU A 64 17.58 -6.01 -6.57
C LEU A 64 17.29 -4.56 -6.95
N TRP A 65 18.34 -3.75 -7.06
CA TRP A 65 18.26 -2.31 -7.37
C TRP A 65 19.19 -1.88 -8.50
N GLN A 66 20.18 -2.70 -8.85
CA GLN A 66 21.23 -2.38 -9.80
C GLN A 66 20.97 -3.04 -11.15
N HIS A 67 21.04 -2.27 -12.23
CA HIS A 67 21.02 -2.78 -13.59
C HIS A 67 22.37 -3.43 -13.96
N GLU A 68 22.40 -4.22 -15.04
CA GLU A 68 23.62 -4.91 -15.50
C GLU A 68 24.75 -3.94 -15.87
N ASP A 69 24.41 -2.75 -16.35
CA ASP A 69 25.37 -1.67 -16.64
C ASP A 69 25.89 -0.95 -15.39
N GLY A 70 25.45 -1.38 -14.21
CA GLY A 70 25.82 -0.84 -12.91
C GLY A 70 25.01 0.38 -12.46
N THR A 71 24.12 0.92 -13.30
CA THR A 71 23.25 2.04 -12.94
C THR A 71 22.11 1.60 -12.01
N CYS A 72 21.38 2.56 -11.46
CA CYS A 72 20.20 2.30 -10.63
C CYS A 72 19.22 3.47 -10.68
N THR A 73 18.01 3.29 -10.15
CA THR A 73 17.07 4.40 -9.92
C THR A 73 17.19 4.90 -8.48
N LEU A 74 17.45 6.19 -8.32
CA LEU A 74 17.52 6.88 -7.03
C LEU A 74 16.37 7.85 -6.92
N CYS A 75 15.65 7.82 -5.79
CA CYS A 75 14.51 8.67 -5.51
C CYS A 75 14.77 9.57 -4.29
N ARG A 76 14.40 10.86 -4.40
CA ARG A 76 14.55 11.83 -3.33
C ARG A 76 13.35 11.80 -2.39
N ASN A 77 13.59 11.44 -1.13
CA ASN A 77 12.55 11.38 -0.10
C ASN A 77 12.45 12.66 0.72
N GLN A 78 11.53 13.54 0.35
CA GLN A 78 11.30 14.80 1.04
C GLN A 78 10.75 14.64 2.47
N LEU A 79 10.12 13.50 2.80
CA LEU A 79 9.64 13.22 4.16
C LEU A 79 10.74 12.73 5.10
N GLN A 80 11.92 12.40 4.56
CA GLN A 80 13.10 11.98 5.31
C GLN A 80 14.28 12.89 5.01
N GLY A 81 14.08 14.22 5.07
CA GLY A 81 15.15 15.20 4.93
C GLY A 81 15.74 15.31 3.52
N GLY A 82 15.01 14.85 2.49
CA GLY A 82 15.46 14.93 1.10
C GLY A 82 16.56 13.94 0.75
N GLN A 83 16.72 12.86 1.52
CA GLN A 83 17.72 11.81 1.27
C GLN A 83 17.42 11.06 -0.04
N TRP A 84 18.48 10.69 -0.76
CA TRP A 84 18.39 9.83 -1.93
C TRP A 84 18.33 8.36 -1.51
N GLN A 85 17.38 7.63 -2.08
CA GLN A 85 17.04 6.26 -1.71
C GLN A 85 16.91 5.40 -2.95
N ARG A 86 17.41 4.16 -2.90
CA ARG A 86 17.31 3.19 -3.99
C ARG A 86 15.87 2.75 -4.20
N LEU A 87 15.46 2.71 -5.46
CA LEU A 87 14.23 2.06 -5.90
C LEU A 87 14.57 0.66 -6.43
N PRO A 88 13.88 -0.42 -5.99
CA PRO A 88 14.10 -1.74 -6.56
C PRO A 88 13.74 -1.79 -8.05
N LEU A 89 14.39 -2.68 -8.80
CA LEU A 89 14.14 -2.87 -10.24
C LEU A 89 12.69 -3.25 -10.55
N ALA A 90 12.04 -3.98 -9.64
CA ALA A 90 10.66 -4.41 -9.80
C ALA A 90 9.62 -3.32 -9.47
N ALA A 91 10.07 -2.11 -9.11
CA ALA A 91 9.23 -1.00 -8.67
C ALA A 91 9.35 0.19 -9.61
N VAL A 92 8.22 0.87 -9.86
CA VAL A 92 8.15 2.12 -10.62
C VAL A 92 7.21 3.12 -9.96
N ASP A 93 7.21 4.35 -10.50
CA ASP A 93 6.33 5.44 -10.10
C ASP A 93 6.32 5.72 -8.59
N TRP A 94 7.47 5.49 -7.95
CA TRP A 94 7.62 5.82 -6.55
C TRP A 94 7.53 7.33 -6.37
N ARG A 95 6.65 7.75 -5.47
CA ARG A 95 6.45 9.16 -5.15
C ARG A 95 5.98 9.34 -3.72
N VAL A 96 6.37 10.47 -3.15
CA VAL A 96 5.77 10.99 -1.93
C VAL A 96 4.35 11.43 -2.26
N ARG A 97 3.36 10.80 -1.62
CA ARG A 97 1.94 11.12 -1.74
C ARG A 97 1.32 11.18 -0.35
N VAL A 98 1.38 12.34 0.28
CA VAL A 98 0.78 12.57 1.59
C VAL A 98 -0.73 12.76 1.43
N SER A 99 -1.50 11.76 1.86
CA SER A 99 -2.95 11.80 1.94
C SER A 99 -3.39 11.25 3.29
N CYS A 100 -3.54 12.17 4.25
CA CYS A 100 -3.93 11.83 5.62
C CYS A 100 -5.25 12.52 5.92
N ARG A 101 -6.29 11.71 6.15
CA ARG A 101 -7.58 12.25 6.58
C ARG A 101 -7.52 12.36 8.10
N ARG A 102 -7.48 13.59 8.63
CA ARG A 102 -7.64 13.86 10.08
C ARG A 102 -9.10 13.68 10.51
N LYS A 103 -9.72 12.57 10.13
CA LYS A 103 -11.08 12.19 10.47
C LYS A 103 -11.05 10.78 11.02
N LEU A 104 -11.58 10.61 12.22
CA LEU A 104 -11.83 9.29 12.80
C LEU A 104 -13.05 8.70 12.09
N SER A 105 -12.85 7.59 11.38
CA SER A 105 -13.96 6.79 10.88
C SER A 105 -14.42 5.88 12.01
N SER A 106 -15.65 6.05 12.49
CA SER A 106 -16.23 5.21 13.54
C SER A 106 -17.39 4.42 12.98
N SER A 107 -17.53 3.17 13.42
CA SER A 107 -18.63 2.28 13.02
C SER A 107 -18.98 1.33 14.17
N VAL A 108 -20.25 0.96 14.27
CA VAL A 108 -20.72 -0.04 15.23
C VAL A 108 -21.25 -1.23 14.46
N GLN A 109 -20.67 -2.41 14.71
CA GLN A 109 -21.07 -3.69 14.14
C GLN A 109 -21.88 -4.48 15.15
N GLN A 110 -23.10 -4.82 14.75
CA GLN A 110 -24.07 -5.53 15.60
C GLN A 110 -23.85 -7.05 15.64
N SER A 111 -22.90 -7.58 14.86
CA SER A 111 -22.64 -9.01 14.79
C SER A 111 -21.18 -9.30 14.44
N ALA A 112 -20.74 -10.50 14.81
CA ALA A 112 -19.43 -11.01 14.43
C ALA A 112 -19.22 -10.99 12.91
N MET A 113 -20.23 -11.41 12.16
CA MET A 113 -20.17 -11.45 10.70
C MET A 113 -20.00 -10.06 10.09
N ALA A 114 -20.65 -9.03 10.65
CA ALA A 114 -20.49 -7.65 10.19
C ALA A 114 -19.07 -7.11 10.45
N VAL A 115 -18.44 -7.51 11.57
CA VAL A 115 -17.02 -7.18 11.83
C VAL A 115 -16.12 -7.85 10.79
N MET A 116 -16.35 -9.15 10.53
CA MET A 116 -15.56 -9.90 9.55
C MET A 116 -15.70 -9.36 8.13
N GLU A 117 -16.90 -8.95 7.72
CA GLU A 117 -17.13 -8.32 6.43
C GLU A 117 -16.41 -6.97 6.30
N SER A 118 -16.48 -6.15 7.34
CA SER A 118 -15.74 -4.88 7.40
C SER A 118 -14.23 -5.11 7.30
N ALA A 119 -13.67 -6.11 7.99
CA ALA A 119 -12.26 -6.44 7.93
C ALA A 119 -11.85 -6.95 6.54
N ALA A 120 -12.64 -7.85 5.95
CA ALA A 120 -12.38 -8.42 4.63
C ALA A 120 -12.45 -7.39 3.49
N SER A 121 -13.18 -6.29 3.69
CA SER A 121 -13.24 -5.16 2.73
C SER A 121 -11.91 -4.42 2.56
N ALA A 122 -10.93 -4.62 3.46
CA ALA A 122 -9.59 -4.07 3.29
C ALA A 122 -8.83 -4.69 2.10
N VAL A 123 -9.23 -5.89 1.67
CA VAL A 123 -8.69 -6.54 0.47
C VAL A 123 -9.39 -5.95 -0.76
N GLN A 124 -8.69 -5.07 -1.47
CA GLN A 124 -9.27 -4.28 -2.56
C GLN A 124 -9.28 -4.98 -3.93
N ASN A 125 -8.50 -6.05 -4.10
CA ASN A 125 -8.43 -6.83 -5.35
C ASN A 125 -9.32 -8.08 -5.30
N ASP A 126 -9.63 -8.64 -6.46
CA ASP A 126 -10.31 -9.93 -6.55
C ASP A 126 -9.30 -11.08 -6.43
N TRP A 127 -8.74 -11.23 -5.23
CA TRP A 127 -7.75 -12.25 -4.90
C TRP A 127 -8.21 -13.70 -5.17
N LYS A 128 -9.51 -13.92 -5.37
CA LYS A 128 -10.10 -15.24 -5.65
C LYS A 128 -9.91 -15.66 -7.10
N VAL A 129 -9.61 -14.73 -8.01
CA VAL A 129 -9.44 -15.02 -9.43
C VAL A 129 -8.33 -16.06 -9.61
N GLY A 130 -8.65 -17.15 -10.32
CA GLY A 130 -7.70 -18.23 -10.59
C GLY A 130 -7.48 -19.21 -9.42
N LEU A 131 -8.18 -19.04 -8.29
CA LEU A 131 -8.17 -19.98 -7.17
C LEU A 131 -9.47 -20.81 -7.15
N ASP A 132 -9.34 -22.13 -6.96
CA ASP A 132 -10.48 -23.01 -6.71
C ASP A 132 -10.93 -22.88 -5.25
N VAL A 133 -11.70 -21.82 -4.97
CA VAL A 133 -12.24 -21.56 -3.62
C VAL A 133 -13.61 -22.23 -3.50
N PRO A 134 -13.80 -23.22 -2.61
CA PRO A 134 -15.06 -23.94 -2.51
C PRO A 134 -16.19 -23.01 -2.06
N VAL A 135 -17.10 -22.70 -2.98
CA VAL A 135 -18.25 -21.82 -2.75
C VAL A 135 -19.40 -22.63 -2.16
N LYS A 136 -19.74 -22.40 -0.89
CA LYS A 136 -21.07 -22.79 -0.38
C LYS A 136 -22.05 -21.65 -0.70
N PRO A 137 -23.15 -21.88 -1.45
CA PRO A 137 -23.97 -20.83 -2.06
C PRO A 137 -24.79 -19.96 -1.08
N LYS A 138 -24.63 -20.12 0.23
CA LYS A 138 -25.42 -19.41 1.26
C LYS A 138 -24.64 -18.40 2.11
N VAL A 139 -23.33 -18.25 1.90
CA VAL A 139 -22.47 -17.36 2.70
C VAL A 139 -21.58 -16.55 1.75
N ASN A 140 -21.41 -15.25 2.02
CA ASN A 140 -20.46 -14.42 1.28
C ASN A 140 -19.04 -15.02 1.42
N VAL A 141 -18.48 -15.54 0.33
CA VAL A 141 -17.19 -16.27 0.29
C VAL A 141 -16.04 -15.42 0.82
N GLN A 142 -16.09 -14.10 0.57
CA GLN A 142 -15.07 -13.17 1.06
C GLN A 142 -15.05 -13.14 2.59
N VAL A 143 -16.21 -13.17 3.24
CA VAL A 143 -16.36 -13.17 4.70
C VAL A 143 -16.02 -14.54 5.30
N ALA A 144 -16.25 -15.63 4.57
CA ALA A 144 -16.01 -16.99 5.05
C ALA A 144 -14.51 -17.36 5.11
N LEU A 145 -13.68 -16.81 4.21
CA LEU A 145 -12.25 -17.13 4.15
C LEU A 145 -11.34 -16.00 4.59
N ALA A 146 -11.54 -14.77 4.10
CA ALA A 146 -10.58 -13.69 4.35
C ALA A 146 -10.61 -13.29 5.84
N GLY A 147 -9.47 -13.34 6.50
CA GLY A 147 -9.33 -13.05 7.92
C GLY A 147 -9.98 -14.07 8.87
N SER A 148 -10.51 -15.19 8.38
CA SER A 148 -11.17 -16.23 9.20
C SER A 148 -10.32 -16.79 10.37
N HIS A 149 -9.00 -16.79 10.22
CA HIS A 149 -8.01 -17.21 11.23
C HIS A 149 -7.19 -16.03 11.77
N SER A 150 -7.66 -14.80 11.58
CA SER A 150 -7.00 -13.59 12.11
C SER A 150 -7.23 -13.44 13.62
N LYS A 151 -6.40 -12.62 14.27
CA LYS A 151 -6.59 -12.27 15.69
C LYS A 151 -7.93 -11.58 15.94
N LEU A 152 -8.37 -10.73 15.00
CA LEU A 152 -9.68 -10.08 15.07
C LEU A 152 -10.82 -11.10 15.03
N ALA A 153 -10.71 -12.13 14.18
CA ALA A 153 -11.69 -13.20 14.14
C ALA A 153 -11.76 -13.95 15.47
N SER A 154 -10.61 -14.34 16.05
CA SER A 154 -10.58 -14.97 17.38
C SER A 154 -11.21 -14.07 18.45
N PHE A 155 -10.82 -12.80 18.51
CA PHE A 155 -11.37 -11.83 19.45
C PHE A 155 -12.91 -11.76 19.38
N VAL A 156 -13.45 -11.59 18.18
CA VAL A 156 -14.90 -11.47 17.96
C VAL A 156 -15.63 -12.78 18.29
N VAL A 157 -15.08 -13.92 17.89
CA VAL A 157 -15.66 -15.25 18.17
C VAL A 157 -15.67 -15.55 19.66
N ASP A 158 -14.58 -15.24 20.37
CA ASP A 158 -14.47 -15.48 21.80
C ASP A 158 -15.50 -14.64 22.58
N HIS A 159 -15.67 -13.36 22.21
CA HIS A 159 -16.68 -12.49 22.85
C HIS A 159 -18.12 -12.92 22.55
N THR A 160 -18.42 -13.25 21.30
CA THR A 160 -19.78 -13.71 20.92
C THR A 160 -20.17 -15.06 21.51
N ARG A 161 -19.20 -15.87 21.96
CA ARG A 161 -19.46 -17.10 22.73
C ARG A 161 -19.80 -16.84 24.19
N MET A 162 -19.31 -15.74 24.75
CA MET A 162 -19.54 -15.38 26.15
C MET A 162 -20.91 -14.73 26.36
N ASP A 163 -21.26 -13.76 25.51
CA ASP A 163 -22.56 -13.07 25.57
C ASP A 163 -22.88 -12.37 24.23
N LYS A 164 -23.97 -11.60 24.19
CA LYS A 164 -24.33 -10.70 23.11
C LYS A 164 -23.50 -9.42 23.18
N TYR A 165 -22.57 -9.26 22.24
CA TYR A 165 -21.76 -8.07 22.09
C TYR A 165 -22.14 -7.27 20.84
N SER A 166 -22.00 -5.95 20.93
CA SER A 166 -21.83 -5.06 19.79
C SER A 166 -20.36 -4.62 19.76
N PHE A 167 -19.80 -4.50 18.57
CA PHE A 167 -18.40 -4.13 18.37
C PHE A 167 -18.32 -2.72 17.82
N MET A 168 -17.34 -1.95 18.27
CA MET A 168 -17.08 -0.61 17.75
C MET A 168 -15.71 -0.60 17.09
N SER A 169 -15.65 -0.09 15.87
CA SER A 169 -14.42 0.01 15.08
C SER A 169 -14.09 1.47 14.79
N HIS A 170 -12.85 1.81 15.06
CA HIS A 170 -12.28 3.13 14.85
C HIS A 170 -11.09 3.04 13.90
N LYS A 171 -11.12 3.81 12.81
CA LYS A 171 -10.08 3.80 11.77
C LYS A 171 -9.57 5.20 11.47
N VAL A 172 -8.25 5.33 11.44
CA VAL A 172 -7.52 6.49 10.91
C VAL A 172 -6.69 6.04 9.72
N SER A 173 -6.69 6.83 8.65
CA SER A 173 -6.02 6.47 7.40
C SER A 173 -5.09 7.58 6.92
N CYS A 174 -3.81 7.25 6.78
CA CYS A 174 -2.81 8.13 6.19
C CYS A 174 -1.92 7.36 5.21
N GLY A 175 -1.96 7.76 3.94
CA GLY A 175 -0.99 7.36 2.93
C GLY A 175 0.13 8.38 2.84
N TYR A 176 1.37 7.91 2.70
CA TYR A 176 2.56 8.77 2.61
C TYR A 176 3.34 8.57 1.32
N TYR A 177 3.32 7.35 0.80
CA TYR A 177 4.06 6.94 -0.40
C TYR A 177 3.13 6.15 -1.30
N SER A 178 3.36 6.21 -2.61
CA SER A 178 2.79 5.28 -3.57
C SER A 178 3.91 4.73 -4.45
N LEU A 179 3.80 3.46 -4.80
CA LEU A 179 4.67 2.76 -5.75
C LEU A 179 3.80 1.81 -6.57
N ALA A 180 4.26 1.46 -7.76
CA ALA A 180 3.67 0.42 -8.60
C ALA A 180 4.72 -0.67 -8.88
N THR A 181 4.26 -1.86 -9.24
CA THR A 181 5.11 -3.00 -9.59
C THR A 181 5.15 -3.19 -11.10
N CYS A 182 6.34 -3.42 -11.68
CA CYS A 182 6.41 -3.82 -13.09
C CYS A 182 6.37 -5.34 -13.21
N HIS A 183 5.41 -5.85 -13.99
CA HIS A 183 5.32 -7.27 -14.31
C HIS A 183 5.94 -7.52 -15.70
N GLY A 184 7.08 -8.21 -15.73
CA GLY A 184 7.67 -8.79 -16.96
C GLY A 184 9.02 -8.21 -17.38
N GLN A 185 9.96 -9.10 -17.74
CA GLN A 185 11.28 -8.78 -18.33
C GLN A 185 11.21 -8.16 -19.74
N SER A 186 10.02 -7.82 -20.25
CA SER A 186 9.79 -7.28 -21.59
C SER A 186 9.04 -5.95 -21.56
N GLY A 187 9.62 -4.93 -20.92
CA GLY A 187 9.34 -3.51 -21.24
C GLY A 187 7.92 -2.97 -21.06
N GLY A 188 7.03 -3.65 -20.32
CA GLY A 188 5.67 -3.16 -20.04
C GLY A 188 5.39 -3.09 -18.55
N CYS A 189 5.43 -1.89 -17.97
CA CYS A 189 4.98 -1.69 -16.59
C CYS A 189 3.45 -1.58 -16.57
N LEU A 190 2.76 -2.63 -16.13
CA LEU A 190 1.34 -2.55 -15.81
C LEU A 190 1.18 -1.69 -14.56
N SER A 191 0.53 -0.53 -14.68
CA SER A 191 0.18 0.31 -13.54
C SER A 191 -1.03 -0.26 -12.81
N GLU A 192 -0.89 -1.40 -12.13
CA GLU A 192 -1.85 -1.82 -11.12
C GLU A 192 -1.41 -1.27 -9.75
N LEU A 193 -2.27 -0.42 -9.19
CA LEU A 193 -2.09 0.21 -7.88
C LEU A 193 -2.18 -0.85 -6.77
N LEU A 194 -1.09 -1.56 -6.47
CA LEU A 194 -0.96 -2.35 -5.24
C LEU A 194 -0.65 -1.48 -4.01
N SER A 195 -1.17 -0.25 -3.97
CA SER A 195 -0.94 0.67 -2.87
C SER A 195 -2.19 0.85 -2.01
N SER A 196 -2.49 -0.13 -1.15
CA SER A 196 -3.23 0.13 0.10
C SER A 196 -3.24 -1.06 1.05
N TRP A 197 -2.06 -1.56 1.46
CA TRP A 197 -1.98 -2.12 2.80
C TRP A 197 -1.86 -0.95 3.78
N GLN A 198 -3.02 -0.44 4.19
CA GLN A 198 -3.10 0.43 5.36
C GLN A 198 -2.53 -0.37 6.53
N TYR A 199 -1.45 0.14 7.11
CA TYR A 199 -1.10 -0.18 8.49
C TYR A 199 -2.25 0.34 9.37
N SER A 200 -3.27 -0.49 9.53
CA SER A 200 -4.27 -0.33 10.57
C SER A 200 -3.62 -0.91 11.82
N GLN A 201 -3.15 -0.04 12.72
CA GLN A 201 -3.17 -0.45 14.12
C GLN A 201 -4.65 -0.56 14.48
N GLU A 202 -5.21 -1.74 14.28
CA GLU A 202 -6.39 -2.17 15.02
C GLU A 202 -5.89 -2.45 16.44
N GLY A 203 -5.65 -1.36 17.18
CA GLY A 203 -5.69 -1.40 18.62
C GLY A 203 -7.14 -1.65 19.00
N CYS A 204 -7.53 -2.93 19.10
CA CYS A 204 -8.45 -3.29 20.17
C CYS A 204 -7.64 -3.09 21.45
N ASP A 205 -7.61 -1.86 21.98
CA ASP A 205 -7.05 -1.59 23.29
C ASP A 205 -7.90 -2.36 24.30
N ASP A 206 -7.40 -3.53 24.70
CA ASP A 206 -7.65 -4.09 26.02
C ASP A 206 -7.03 -3.14 27.04
N GLN A 207 -7.75 -2.07 27.40
CA GLN A 207 -7.78 -1.44 28.73
C GLN A 207 -8.48 -0.08 28.68
N GLN A 208 -9.80 -0.08 28.91
CA GLN A 208 -10.37 0.68 30.03
C GLN A 208 -11.81 0.23 30.27
N THR A 209 -11.94 -0.75 31.16
CA THR A 209 -13.14 -0.91 31.99
C THR A 209 -13.39 0.40 32.74
N GLY A 210 -14.19 1.28 32.15
CA GLY A 210 -14.87 2.37 32.83
C GLY A 210 -16.32 1.97 33.02
N TRP A 211 -16.64 1.35 34.15
CA TRP A 211 -18.02 1.19 34.58
C TRP A 211 -18.61 2.58 34.86
N LEU A 212 -19.66 2.94 34.14
CA LEU A 212 -20.61 3.95 34.60
C LEU A 212 -21.91 3.21 34.90
N HIS A 213 -22.22 3.17 36.20
CA HIS A 213 -23.57 2.92 36.69
C HIS A 213 -24.55 3.98 36.17
#